data_AF-J9CUE5-F1
#
_entry.id   AF-J9CUE5-F1
#
_cell.length_a   1.000
_cell.length_b   1.000
_cell.length_c   1.000
_cell.angle_alpha   90.00
_cell.angle_beta   90.00
_cell.angle_gamma   90.00
#
_symmetry.space_group_name_H-M   'P 1'
#
loop_
_entity.id
_entity.type
_entity.pdbx_description
1 polymer ?
#
loop_
_entity_poly.entity_id
_entity_poly.type
_entity_poly.pdbx_seq_one_letter_code
_entity_poly.pdbx_strand_id
1 'polypeptide(L)' 'MEYNIKEKLEWTVIFILEFGRKYGLTMKQSFSYLSRYKGIDFIDRHYGYVHTQSFASMVDDIAEYCHRQGGALV' A
#
# COMPACT_ATOMS: atom_id res chain seq x y z
N MET A 1 12.04 -12.61 12.11
CA MET A 1 10.81 -12.55 12.92
C MET A 1 9.69 -13.01 12.02
N GLU A 2 8.96 -14.05 12.41
CA GLU A 2 7.84 -14.56 11.62
C GLU A 2 6.61 -13.69 11.94
N TYR A 3 6.05 -13.03 10.93
CA TYR A 3 4.89 -12.14 11.11
C TYR A 3 3.59 -12.92 10.95
N ASN A 4 2.58 -12.61 11.77
CA ASN A 4 1.28 -13.25 11.65
C ASN A 4 0.61 -12.84 10.33
N ILE A 5 0.19 -13.82 9.53
CA ILE A 5 -0.51 -13.62 8.25
C ILE A 5 -1.77 -12.77 8.42
N LYS A 6 -2.51 -12.96 9.53
CA LYS A 6 -3.73 -12.20 9.83
C LYS A 6 -3.42 -10.72 10.04
N GLU A 7 -2.41 -10.38 10.83
CA GLU A 7 -2.02 -8.99 11.10
C GLU A 7 -1.58 -8.29 9.81
N LYS A 8 -0.80 -9.00 8.98
CA LYS A 8 -0.36 -8.49 7.68
C LYS A 8 -1.53 -8.22 6.74
N LEU A 9 -2.50 -9.12 6.69
CA LEU A 9 -3.72 -8.94 5.89
C LEU A 9 -4.54 -7.75 6.39
N GLU A 10 -4.80 -7.66 7.70
CA GLU A 10 -5.55 -6.55 8.30
C GLU A 10 -4.88 -5.20 8.03
N TRP A 11 -3.57 -5.12 8.24
CA TRP A 11 -2.80 -3.92 7.96
C TRP A 11 -2.85 -3.55 6.48
N THR A 12 -2.71 -4.52 5.58
CA THR A 12 -2.75 -4.28 4.12
C THR A 12 -4.13 -3.78 3.68
N VAL A 13 -5.22 -4.31 4.24
CA VAL A 13 -6.58 -3.84 3.95
C VAL A 13 -6.77 -2.39 4.42
N ILE A 14 -6.29 -2.04 5.63
CA ILE A 14 -6.33 -0.67 6.13
C ILE A 14 -5.49 0.25 5.24
N PHE A 15 -4.30 -0.18 4.83
CA PHE A 15 -3.44 0.59 3.92
C PHE A 15 -4.14 0.91 2.60
N ILE A 16 -4.81 -0.07 1.97
CA ILE A 16 -5.54 0.15 0.71
C ILE A 16 -6.69 1.15 0.91
N LEU A 17 -7.35 1.11 2.08
CA LEU A 17 -8.39 2.07 2.44
C LEU A 17 -7.83 3.49 2.58
N GLU A 18 -6.74 3.67 3.32
CA GLU A 18 -6.08 4.98 3.51
C GLU A 18 -5.54 5.53 2.18
N PHE A 19 -4.95 4.68 1.34
CA PHE A 19 -4.53 5.04 -0.01
C PHE A 19 -5.72 5.55 -0.83
N GLY A 20 -6.86 4.85 -0.76
CA GLY A 20 -8.08 5.28 -1.43
C GLY A 20 -8.61 6.61 -0.94
N ARG A 21 -8.61 6.84 0.38
CA ARG A 21 -9.03 8.11 0.99
C ARG A 21 -8.20 9.29 0.48
N LYS A 22 -6.88 9.12 0.39
CA LYS A 22 -5.99 10.20 -0.08
C LYS A 22 -6.24 10.59 -1.52
N TYR A 23 -6.44 9.61 -2.40
CA TYR A 23 -6.55 9.83 -3.84
C TYR A 23 -8.00 9.83 -4.37
N GLY A 24 -9.00 9.80 -3.48
CA GLY A 24 -10.42 9.77 -3.86
C GLY A 24 -10.83 8.51 -4.63
N LEU A 25 -10.19 7.37 -4.34
CA LEU A 25 -10.42 6.09 -5.00
C LEU A 25 -11.30 5.17 -4.15
N THR A 26 -12.11 4.35 -4.80
CA THR A 26 -12.77 3.21 -4.15
C THR A 26 -11.74 2.14 -3.75
N MET A 27 -12.07 1.29 -2.78
CA MET A 27 -11.24 0.14 -2.37
C MET A 27 -10.79 -0.71 -3.57
N LYS A 28 -11.70 -0.96 -4.53
CA LYS A 28 -11.40 -1.71 -5.76
C LYS A 28 -10.39 -0.99 -6.64
N GLN A 29 -10.56 0.32 -6.87
CA GLN A 29 -9.61 1.12 -7.66
C GLN A 29 -8.23 1.17 -6.99
N SER A 30 -8.18 1.39 -5.68
CA SER A 30 -6.93 1.39 -4.91
C SER A 30 -6.22 0.05 -5.03
N PHE A 31 -6.92 -1.06 -4.79
CA PHE A 31 -6.33 -2.39 -4.92
C PHE A 31 -5.83 -2.66 -6.35
N SER A 32 -6.63 -2.34 -7.37
CA SER A 32 -6.23 -2.52 -8.77
C SER A 32 -4.99 -1.69 -9.13
N TYR A 33 -4.90 -0.45 -8.66
CA TYR A 33 -3.74 0.40 -8.87
C TYR A 33 -2.49 -0.14 -8.17
N LEU A 34 -2.58 -0.39 -6.86
CA LEU A 34 -1.47 -0.88 -6.05
C LEU A 34 -0.98 -2.26 -6.52
N SER A 35 -1.88 -3.13 -6.98
CA SER A 35 -1.51 -4.43 -7.56
C SER A 35 -0.80 -4.27 -8.90
N ARG A 36 -1.32 -3.41 -9.80
CA ARG A 36 -0.74 -3.15 -11.13
C ARG A 36 0.66 -2.56 -11.05
N TYR A 37 0.88 -1.61 -10.13
CA TYR A 37 2.13 -0.87 -9.99
C TYR A 37 2.98 -1.32 -8.79
N LYS A 38 2.89 -2.62 -8.45
CA LYS A 38 3.75 -3.33 -7.48
C LYS A 38 3.71 -2.85 -6.02
N GLY A 39 2.80 -1.95 -5.64
CA GLY A 39 2.62 -1.51 -4.26
C GLY A 39 2.26 -2.65 -3.29
N ILE A 40 1.39 -3.58 -3.70
CA ILE A 40 1.04 -4.75 -2.86
C ILE A 40 2.25 -5.69 -2.68
N ASP A 41 3.01 -5.94 -3.74
CA ASP A 41 4.23 -6.77 -3.68
C ASP A 41 5.30 -6.13 -2.78
N PHE A 42 5.45 -4.81 -2.83
CA PHE A 42 6.34 -4.07 -1.93
C PHE A 42 5.91 -4.24 -0.46
N ILE A 43 4.63 -4.01 -0.15
CA ILE A 43 4.09 -4.19 1.21
C ILE A 43 4.30 -5.62 1.69
N ASP A 44 4.09 -6.60 0.81
CA ASP A 44 4.25 -8.01 1.14
C ASP A 44 5.71 -8.35 1.52
N ARG A 45 6.67 -7.94 0.68
CA ARG A 45 8.11 -8.23 0.89
C ARG A 45 8.73 -7.45 2.04
N HIS A 46 8.24 -6.23 2.26
CA HIS A 46 8.81 -5.30 3.24
C HIS A 46 7.91 -5.09 4.45
N TYR A 47 6.99 -6.03 4.72
CA TYR A 47 6.02 -5.92 5.81
C TYR A 47 6.65 -5.49 7.13
N GLY A 48 7.77 -6.12 7.50
CA GLY A 48 8.51 -5.84 8.73
C GLY A 48 8.98 -4.39 8.92
N TYR A 49 9.11 -3.64 7.83
CA TYR A 49 9.40 -2.21 7.86
C TYR A 49 8.11 -1.38 7.76
N VAL A 50 7.29 -1.63 6.73
CA VAL A 50 6.13 -0.77 6.41
C VAL A 50 5.13 -0.66 7.56
N HIS A 51 4.91 -1.75 8.32
CA HIS A 51 3.94 -1.75 9.43
C HIS A 51 4.37 -0.90 10.63
N THR A 52 5.65 -0.53 10.71
CA THR A 52 6.19 0.31 11.79
C THR A 52 6.04 1.80 11.51
N GLN A 53 5.66 2.16 10.28
CA GLN A 53 5.54 3.54 9.83
C GLN A 53 4.09 4.01 9.91
N SER A 54 3.89 5.33 9.88
CA SER A 54 2.54 5.89 9.80
C SER A 54 1.90 5.59 8.45
N PHE A 55 0.57 5.45 8.41
CA PHE A 55 -0.15 5.29 7.14
C PHE A 55 0.04 6.50 6.22
N ALA A 56 0.02 7.72 6.77
CA ALA A 56 0.18 8.94 5.97
C ALA A 56 1.51 8.94 5.19
N SER A 57 2.63 8.70 5.88
CA SER A 57 3.95 8.62 5.24
C SER A 57 4.05 7.44 4.26
N MET A 58 3.52 6.27 4.64
CA MET A 58 3.62 5.10 3.78
C MET A 58 2.76 5.22 2.52
N VAL A 59 1.64 5.93 2.57
CA VAL A 59 0.84 6.20 1.37
C VAL A 59 1.63 7.08 0.39
N ASP A 60 2.34 8.11 0.87
CA ASP A 60 3.25 8.93 0.04
C ASP A 60 4.37 8.08 -0.58
N ASP A 61 5.07 7.31 0.25
CA ASP A 61 6.22 6.50 -0.18
C ASP A 61 5.81 5.45 -1.23
N ILE A 62 4.66 4.79 -1.01
CA ILE A 62 4.15 3.77 -1.94
C ILE A 62 3.58 4.41 -3.21
N ALA A 63 2.96 5.59 -3.14
CA ALA A 63 2.53 6.30 -4.33
C ALA A 63 3.72 6.68 -5.21
N GLU A 64 4.79 7.22 -4.63
CA GLU A 64 6.03 7.52 -5.31
C GLU A 64 6.69 6.25 -5.88
N TYR A 65 6.71 5.16 -5.11
CA TYR A 65 7.17 3.87 -5.60
C TYR A 65 6.35 3.40 -6.82
N CYS A 66 5.02 3.44 -6.73
CA CYS A 66 4.12 3.09 -7.83
C CYS A 66 4.34 3.99 -9.05
N HIS A 67 4.62 5.27 -8.85
CA HIS A 67 4.98 6.19 -9.94
C HIS A 67 6.24 5.73 -10.69
N ARG A 68 7.29 5.31 -9.96
CA ARG A 68 8.50 4.74 -10.57
C ARG A 68 8.26 3.42 -11.30
N GLN A 69 7.17 2.71 -11.00
CA GLN A 69 6.71 1.51 -11.71
C GLN A 69 5.76 1.82 -12.88
N GLY A 70 5.58 3.09 -13.26
CA GLY A 70 4.73 3.54 -14.36
C GLY A 70 3.32 3.93 -13.96
N GLY A 71 3.04 4.05 -12.66
CA GLY A 71 1.80 4.65 -12.15
C GLY A 71 1.76 6.16 -12.40
N ALA A 72 0.56 6.72 -12.53
CA ALA A 72 0.36 8.14 -12.87
C ALA A 72 -0.69 8.83 -11.97
N LEU A 73 -0.85 8.34 -10.74
CA LEU A 73 -1.71 9.00 -9.75
C LEU A 73 -0.91 10.15 -9.12
N VAL A 74 -1.53 11.33 -9.10
CA VAL A 74 -0.97 12.60 -8.62
C VAL A 74 -1.81 13.12 -7.47
#